data_AF-A0A8G1J5D1-F1
#
_entry.id   AF-A0A8G1J5D1-F1
#
_cell.length_a   1.000
_cell.length_b   1.000
_cell.length_c   1.000
_cell.angle_alpha   90.00
_cell.angle_beta   90.00
_cell.angle_gamma   90.00
#
_symmetry.space_group_name_H-M   'P 1'
#
loop_
_entity.id
_entity.type
_entity.pdbx_description
1 polymer ?
#
loop_
_entity_poly.entity_id
_entity_poly.type
_entity_poly.pdbx_seq_one_letter_code
_entity_poly.pdbx_strand_id
1 'polypeptide(L)'
;MDPYSSYDPNASVPPDHGPNGSPADPGAGYVPGQAPAYPGAAPGPGLNSAPGIGYVPTPETTRNIGYPPPVGPPAPGQGPYPGAGPYQAGVPGMPPQYATPMPPQRSGMPAAGWIGIALGAVLVLALGITGLVVVMDRPEASESAASTTGEGSGGDTASDTSGSDPTEAAVADPVADAVVGDCFYDYGDETTPDLEATACGAGTFEAIDIVEGTTDLSSCDGMAAVDTAVSSTGADRVLCLSYTAIAGDDAYHAQVDECVYGSSTPGSPWNVIDCQDGAFKVIERLEGESSISACSDSTYFVYGVGYTTGQSYLDVTLCLQMIYASGDAGYAEIDDCLSMNSDYTYFEFVSDCGDGNVYVTGRTNESVDSESWCNGWGWSYEEVPDFPELSFTICWGYL
;
A
#
# COMPACT_ATOMS: atom_id res chain seq x y z
N MET A 1 27.62 -16.34 15.05
CA MET A 1 26.55 -16.38 14.04
C MET A 1 26.03 -14.96 14.00
N ASP A 2 26.17 -14.32 12.84
CA ASP A 2 25.91 -12.90 12.66
C ASP A 2 24.39 -12.72 12.42
N PRO A 3 23.65 -12.00 13.28
CA PRO A 3 22.19 -11.92 13.19
C PRO A 3 21.68 -10.88 12.17
N TYR A 4 22.58 -10.22 11.42
CA TYR A 4 22.22 -9.20 10.43
C TYR A 4 22.58 -9.61 9.00
N SER A 5 22.10 -10.78 8.56
CA SER A 5 22.10 -11.11 7.13
C SER A 5 20.95 -10.39 6.45
N SER A 6 21.21 -9.15 6.01
CA SER A 6 20.33 -8.36 5.17
C SER A 6 19.90 -9.15 3.92
N TYR A 7 18.59 -9.28 3.73
CA TYR A 7 17.98 -9.69 2.48
C TYR A 7 18.38 -8.71 1.36
N ASP A 8 18.94 -9.21 0.26
CA ASP A 8 19.26 -8.44 -0.95
C ASP A 8 18.21 -8.76 -2.03
N PRO A 9 17.19 -7.91 -2.24
CA PRO A 9 16.18 -8.12 -3.27
C PRO A 9 16.70 -7.90 -4.70
N ASN A 10 17.96 -7.47 -4.89
CA ASN A 10 18.58 -7.21 -6.19
C ASN A 10 19.59 -8.27 -6.63
N ALA A 11 19.59 -9.46 -6.02
CA ALA A 11 20.42 -10.58 -6.46
C ALA A 11 20.07 -10.98 -7.90
N SER A 12 20.83 -10.41 -8.84
CA SER A 12 20.63 -10.56 -10.27
C SER A 12 20.85 -12.02 -10.65
N VAL A 13 19.92 -12.57 -11.44
CA VAL A 13 20.05 -13.90 -12.05
C VAL A 13 21.40 -13.99 -12.77
N PRO A 14 22.24 -15.02 -12.52
CA PRO A 14 23.50 -15.16 -13.25
C PRO A 14 23.23 -15.30 -14.75
N PRO A 15 23.97 -14.60 -15.62
CA PRO A 15 23.75 -14.70 -17.06
C PRO A 15 24.09 -16.10 -17.56
N ASP A 16 23.08 -16.74 -18.17
CA ASP A 16 23.19 -18.00 -18.87
C ASP A 16 24.02 -17.80 -20.16
N HIS A 17 25.24 -18.33 -20.17
CA HIS A 17 26.12 -18.31 -21.33
C HIS A 17 25.85 -19.53 -22.22
N GLY A 18 24.93 -19.38 -23.18
CA GLY A 18 24.71 -20.29 -24.32
C GLY A 18 25.03 -19.62 -25.67
N PRO A 19 25.54 -20.34 -26.69
CA PRO A 19 26.38 -19.74 -27.74
C PRO A 19 25.66 -19.37 -29.06
N ASN A 20 26.12 -18.27 -29.64
CA ASN A 20 26.24 -17.94 -31.08
C ASN A 20 25.10 -18.29 -32.06
N GLY A 21 24.48 -17.24 -32.61
CA GLY A 21 23.77 -17.26 -33.90
C GLY A 21 23.55 -15.85 -34.47
N SER A 22 24.19 -15.57 -35.60
CA SER A 22 24.21 -14.30 -36.36
C SER A 22 22.84 -13.84 -36.90
N PRO A 23 22.70 -12.56 -37.35
CA PRO A 23 21.41 -11.91 -37.61
C PRO A 23 20.88 -12.15 -39.03
N ALA A 24 19.55 -12.20 -39.16
CA ALA A 24 18.85 -12.15 -40.45
C ALA A 24 17.68 -11.13 -40.40
N ASP A 25 17.88 -10.07 -41.19
CA ASP A 25 16.91 -9.40 -42.10
C ASP A 25 15.53 -8.92 -41.58
N PRO A 26 15.21 -7.60 -41.66
CA PRO A 26 13.88 -7.09 -41.35
C PRO A 26 13.01 -7.03 -42.61
N GLY A 27 11.98 -7.86 -42.68
CA GLY A 27 11.07 -7.88 -43.83
C GLY A 27 9.64 -8.33 -43.49
N ALA A 28 8.70 -7.53 -43.99
CA ALA A 28 7.25 -7.75 -44.11
C ALA A 28 6.38 -7.39 -42.90
N GLY A 29 5.70 -6.25 -43.05
CA GLY A 29 4.65 -5.77 -42.16
C GLY A 29 3.41 -6.66 -42.14
N TYR A 30 2.77 -6.66 -40.99
CA TYR A 30 1.43 -7.19 -40.79
C TYR A 30 0.45 -6.03 -40.65
N VAL A 31 -0.56 -6.02 -41.51
CA VAL A 31 -1.77 -5.21 -41.36
C VAL A 31 -2.82 -6.11 -40.70
N PRO A 32 -3.35 -5.78 -39.52
CA PRO A 32 -4.44 -6.55 -38.92
C PRO A 32 -5.72 -6.38 -39.76
N GLY A 33 -6.28 -7.51 -40.20
CA GLY A 33 -7.50 -7.56 -40.98
C GLY A 33 -8.73 -7.15 -40.15
N GLN A 34 -9.65 -6.45 -40.81
CA GLN A 34 -10.97 -6.09 -40.29
C GLN A 34 -11.77 -7.32 -39.86
N ALA A 35 -12.30 -7.27 -38.63
CA ALA A 35 -13.29 -8.23 -38.15
C ALA A 35 -14.65 -8.01 -38.86
N PRO A 36 -15.40 -9.07 -39.20
CA PRO A 36 -16.69 -8.95 -39.84
C PRO A 36 -17.76 -8.40 -38.88
N ALA A 37 -18.49 -7.39 -39.36
CA ALA A 37 -19.62 -6.77 -38.69
C ALA A 37 -20.78 -7.77 -38.49
N TYR A 38 -21.29 -7.86 -37.26
CA TYR A 38 -22.56 -8.50 -36.95
C TYR A 38 -23.72 -7.56 -37.32
N PRO A 39 -24.79 -8.04 -37.98
CA PRO A 39 -25.95 -7.22 -38.31
C PRO A 39 -26.82 -6.94 -37.08
N GLY A 40 -27.18 -5.68 -36.93
CA GLY A 40 -27.88 -5.11 -35.78
C GLY A 40 -29.31 -5.62 -35.54
N ALA A 41 -29.67 -5.64 -34.26
CA ALA A 41 -31.04 -5.73 -33.80
C ALA A 41 -31.63 -4.32 -33.65
N ALA A 42 -32.83 -4.13 -34.20
CA ALA A 42 -33.57 -2.87 -34.23
C ALA A 42 -34.04 -2.41 -32.83
N PRO A 43 -34.24 -1.09 -32.62
CA PRO A 43 -34.64 -0.52 -31.34
C PRO A 43 -36.14 -0.66 -31.09
N GLY A 44 -36.50 -1.16 -29.90
CA GLY A 44 -37.87 -1.14 -29.37
C GLY A 44 -38.19 0.18 -28.66
N PRO A 45 -39.46 0.63 -28.66
CA PRO A 45 -39.85 1.96 -28.22
C PRO A 45 -39.86 2.09 -26.69
N GLY A 46 -39.44 3.26 -26.22
CA GLY A 46 -39.24 3.57 -24.81
C GLY A 46 -40.51 3.82 -24.00
N LEU A 47 -40.29 3.95 -22.69
CA LEU A 47 -41.20 4.62 -21.76
C LEU A 47 -40.40 5.56 -20.85
N ASN A 48 -40.88 6.80 -20.80
CA ASN A 48 -40.36 7.93 -20.05
C ASN A 48 -40.59 7.81 -18.53
N SER A 49 -39.53 8.19 -17.79
CA SER A 49 -39.45 9.15 -16.68
C SER A 49 -40.30 9.03 -15.39
N ALA A 50 -39.55 8.83 -14.29
CA ALA A 50 -39.57 9.53 -12.97
C ALA A 50 -40.69 9.21 -11.94
N PRO A 51 -40.56 9.56 -10.63
CA PRO A 51 -39.43 10.12 -9.86
C PRO A 51 -39.07 9.31 -8.57
N GLY A 52 -38.03 9.76 -7.87
CA GLY A 52 -37.39 9.09 -6.73
C GLY A 52 -38.27 8.75 -5.51
N ILE A 53 -37.85 7.69 -4.83
CA ILE A 53 -38.32 7.32 -3.50
C ILE A 53 -37.07 7.07 -2.65
N GLY A 54 -36.90 7.89 -1.61
CA GLY A 54 -35.83 7.75 -0.62
C GLY A 54 -35.99 6.45 0.16
N TYR A 55 -34.88 5.73 0.32
CA TYR A 55 -34.79 4.64 1.27
C TYR A 55 -34.51 5.19 2.66
N VAL A 56 -35.47 4.99 3.56
CA VAL A 56 -35.28 5.10 5.01
C VAL A 56 -34.88 3.71 5.49
N PRO A 57 -33.73 3.52 6.16
CA PRO A 57 -33.39 2.22 6.75
C PRO A 57 -34.30 1.96 7.96
N THR A 58 -35.15 0.94 7.88
CA THR A 58 -35.80 0.34 9.06
C THR A 58 -34.83 -0.66 9.71
N PRO A 59 -34.79 -0.74 11.05
CA PRO A 59 -34.00 -1.76 11.74
C PRO A 59 -34.71 -3.12 11.64
N GLU A 60 -33.94 -4.19 11.82
CA GLU A 60 -34.38 -5.60 11.96
C GLU A 60 -34.50 -6.42 10.65
N THR A 61 -33.38 -7.02 10.19
CA THR A 61 -33.38 -8.45 9.86
C THR A 61 -31.95 -9.02 9.89
N THR A 62 -31.47 -9.37 11.08
CA THR A 62 -30.28 -10.23 11.25
C THR A 62 -30.64 -11.63 10.73
N ARG A 63 -30.21 -11.99 9.52
CA ARG A 63 -30.28 -13.38 9.04
C ARG A 63 -29.18 -14.18 9.73
N ASN A 64 -29.54 -14.73 10.88
CA ASN A 64 -28.76 -15.70 11.61
C ASN A 64 -28.74 -17.02 10.81
N ILE A 65 -27.58 -17.38 10.23
CA ILE A 65 -27.37 -18.70 9.65
C ILE A 65 -27.27 -19.67 10.84
N GLY A 66 -28.38 -20.33 11.12
CA GLY A 66 -28.50 -21.29 12.22
C GLY A 66 -27.63 -22.52 11.99
N TYR A 67 -26.53 -22.62 12.72
CA TYR A 67 -25.89 -23.91 12.99
C TYR A 67 -26.80 -24.72 13.93
N PRO A 68 -27.03 -26.02 13.67
CA PRO A 68 -27.77 -26.87 14.60
C PRO A 68 -27.02 -26.96 15.93
N PRO A 69 -27.72 -26.97 17.09
CA PRO A 69 -27.07 -27.05 18.38
C PRO A 69 -26.30 -28.38 18.52
N PRO A 70 -25.15 -28.38 19.23
CA PRO A 70 -24.42 -29.61 19.50
C PRO A 70 -25.29 -30.57 20.32
N VAL A 71 -25.40 -31.79 19.81
CA VAL A 71 -26.08 -32.91 20.47
C VAL A 71 -25.31 -33.22 21.76
N GLY A 72 -25.96 -33.04 22.90
CA GLY A 72 -25.38 -33.35 24.20
C GLY A 72 -24.97 -34.84 24.31
N PRO A 73 -24.02 -35.17 25.19
CA PRO A 73 -23.53 -36.53 25.34
C PRO A 73 -24.66 -37.48 25.77
N PRO A 74 -24.74 -38.70 25.20
CA PRO A 74 -25.78 -39.64 25.56
C PRO A 74 -25.65 -40.08 27.02
N ALA A 75 -26.80 -40.22 27.68
CA ALA A 75 -26.91 -40.76 29.03
C ALA A 75 -26.28 -42.17 29.12
N PRO A 76 -25.63 -42.53 30.24
CA PRO A 76 -24.96 -43.82 30.40
C PRO A 76 -25.99 -44.95 30.45
N GLY A 77 -26.15 -45.64 29.31
CA GLY A 77 -26.92 -46.86 29.20
C GLY A 77 -26.18 -48.04 29.82
N GLN A 78 -26.79 -48.64 30.83
CA GLN A 78 -26.37 -49.92 31.40
C GLN A 78 -26.53 -51.05 30.37
N GLY A 79 -25.43 -51.73 30.07
CA GLY A 79 -25.39 -52.95 29.25
C GLY A 79 -24.36 -53.92 29.83
N PRO A 80 -24.68 -55.22 30.00
CA PRO A 80 -23.87 -56.14 30.80
C PRO A 80 -22.96 -57.01 29.92
N TYR A 81 -21.64 -56.95 30.08
CA TYR A 81 -20.76 -58.10 29.80
C TYR A 81 -19.48 -58.03 30.65
N PRO A 82 -18.98 -59.17 31.19
CA PRO A 82 -17.84 -59.23 32.10
C PRO A 82 -16.52 -59.55 31.36
N GLY A 83 -15.40 -59.07 31.91
CA GLY A 83 -14.04 -59.45 31.50
C GLY A 83 -13.05 -58.31 31.77
N ALA A 84 -12.59 -58.12 33.01
CA ALA A 84 -11.35 -58.70 33.54
C ALA A 84 -10.07 -58.17 32.85
N GLY A 85 -9.43 -57.17 33.47
CA GLY A 85 -8.09 -56.66 33.14
C GLY A 85 -7.68 -55.51 34.07
N PRO A 86 -6.63 -55.62 34.91
CA PRO A 86 -6.45 -54.76 36.07
C PRO A 86 -5.28 -53.77 35.91
N TYR A 87 -5.56 -52.46 35.81
CA TYR A 87 -4.60 -51.43 36.27
C TYR A 87 -5.36 -50.29 36.93
N GLN A 88 -4.90 -49.99 38.13
CA GLN A 88 -5.57 -49.20 39.16
C GLN A 88 -5.56 -47.71 38.86
N ALA A 89 -6.67 -47.09 39.23
CA ALA A 89 -6.83 -45.67 39.48
C ALA A 89 -5.82 -45.14 40.51
N GLY A 90 -5.33 -43.92 40.27
CA GLY A 90 -4.52 -43.15 41.20
C GLY A 90 -4.55 -41.65 40.92
N VAL A 91 -5.47 -40.96 41.61
CA VAL A 91 -5.39 -39.57 42.13
C VAL A 91 -5.37 -38.38 41.13
N PRO A 92 -6.19 -37.32 41.34
CA PRO A 92 -6.06 -36.05 40.61
C PRO A 92 -4.71 -35.40 40.92
N GLY A 93 -3.86 -35.28 39.90
CA GLY A 93 -2.57 -34.61 39.99
C GLY A 93 -2.74 -33.11 40.21
N MET A 94 -1.97 -32.59 41.16
CA MET A 94 -1.72 -31.17 41.39
C MET A 94 -1.26 -30.49 40.08
N PRO A 95 -1.50 -29.18 39.90
CA PRO A 95 -0.88 -28.43 38.82
C PRO A 95 0.66 -28.59 38.92
N PRO A 96 1.37 -28.71 37.78
CA PRO A 96 2.82 -28.80 37.79
C PRO A 96 3.37 -27.57 38.52
N GLN A 97 4.16 -27.81 39.56
CA GLN A 97 4.98 -26.76 40.15
C GLN A 97 6.10 -26.48 39.14
N TYR A 98 5.93 -25.42 38.37
CA TYR A 98 7.01 -24.84 37.58
C TYR A 98 8.15 -24.52 38.56
N ALA A 99 9.29 -25.19 38.36
CA ALA A 99 10.52 -24.79 38.99
C ALA A 99 10.85 -23.40 38.45
N THR A 100 10.82 -22.40 39.32
CA THR A 100 11.28 -21.04 38.99
C THR A 100 12.73 -21.12 38.49
N PRO A 101 13.02 -20.72 37.24
CA PRO A 101 14.39 -20.63 36.77
C PRO A 101 15.09 -19.52 37.56
N MET A 102 16.25 -19.85 38.14
CA MET A 102 17.08 -18.83 38.79
C MET A 102 17.54 -17.81 37.74
N PRO A 103 17.38 -16.49 37.98
CA PRO A 103 17.86 -15.49 37.04
C PRO A 103 19.40 -15.56 36.93
N PRO A 104 19.98 -15.47 35.72
CA PRO A 104 21.41 -15.40 35.56
C PRO A 104 21.94 -14.13 36.25
N GLN A 105 23.01 -14.29 37.02
CA GLN A 105 23.69 -13.19 37.70
C GLN A 105 24.18 -12.16 36.68
N ARG A 106 23.59 -10.95 36.69
CA ARG A 106 24.07 -9.79 35.93
C ARG A 106 25.50 -9.45 36.34
N SER A 107 26.45 -9.70 35.46
CA SER A 107 27.78 -9.09 35.50
C SER A 107 27.65 -7.67 34.95
N GLY A 108 27.74 -6.69 35.85
CA GLY A 108 27.67 -5.27 35.47
C GLY A 108 28.92 -4.81 34.74
N MET A 109 28.74 -4.14 33.60
CA MET A 109 29.72 -3.24 33.02
C MET A 109 29.17 -1.80 33.11
N PRO A 110 29.99 -0.82 33.54
CA PRO A 110 29.51 0.55 33.77
C PRO A 110 29.30 1.30 32.45
N ALA A 111 28.09 1.83 32.27
CA ALA A 111 27.74 2.78 31.23
C ALA A 111 28.27 4.18 31.60
N ALA A 112 29.43 4.54 31.06
CA ALA A 112 29.92 5.92 31.04
C ALA A 112 30.86 6.09 29.84
N GLY A 113 30.35 6.57 28.69
CA GLY A 113 31.23 6.80 27.54
C GLY A 113 30.68 7.33 26.23
N TRP A 114 29.38 7.55 26.04
CA TRP A 114 28.84 7.84 24.70
C TRP A 114 28.26 9.25 24.49
N ILE A 115 28.04 10.03 25.55
CA ILE A 115 27.48 11.40 25.46
C ILE A 115 28.51 12.42 24.89
N GLY A 116 29.79 12.06 24.81
CA GLY A 116 30.84 12.98 24.33
C GLY A 116 30.93 13.15 22.80
N ILE A 117 30.36 12.24 22.00
CA ILE A 117 30.58 12.24 20.53
C ILE A 117 29.47 12.96 19.77
N ALA A 118 28.22 12.92 20.25
CA ALA A 118 27.08 13.56 19.57
C ALA A 118 27.15 15.10 19.59
N LEU A 119 27.66 15.70 20.67
CA LEU A 119 27.82 17.16 20.79
C LEU A 119 28.95 17.74 19.92
N GLY A 120 29.93 16.92 19.52
CA GLY A 120 31.02 17.35 18.65
C GLY A 120 30.62 17.47 17.18
N ALA A 121 29.74 16.59 16.69
CA ALA A 121 29.32 16.57 15.28
C ALA A 121 28.39 17.75 14.91
N VAL A 122 27.50 18.14 15.82
CA VAL A 122 26.55 19.26 15.60
C VAL A 122 27.27 20.62 15.51
N LEU A 123 28.36 20.81 16.27
CA LEU A 123 29.12 22.06 16.24
C LEU A 123 29.93 22.25 14.94
N VAL A 124 30.40 21.15 14.34
CA VAL A 124 31.18 21.20 13.08
C VAL A 124 30.26 21.45 11.88
N LEU A 125 29.03 20.94 11.89
CA LEU A 125 28.03 21.21 10.83
C LEU A 125 27.48 22.64 10.90
N ALA A 126 27.24 23.18 12.11
CA ALA A 126 26.73 24.54 12.27
C ALA A 126 27.71 25.65 11.83
N LEU A 127 29.03 25.39 11.90
CA LEU A 127 30.06 26.34 11.45
C LEU A 127 30.42 26.20 9.96
N GLY A 128 30.00 25.12 9.29
CA GLY A 128 30.26 24.90 7.86
C GLY A 128 29.34 25.69 6.93
N ILE A 129 28.12 26.02 7.37
CA ILE A 129 27.09 26.63 6.51
C ILE A 129 27.19 28.17 6.45
N THR A 130 27.83 28.82 7.44
CA THR A 130 27.97 30.29 7.44
C THR A 130 29.09 30.81 6.49
N GLY A 131 29.87 29.92 5.87
CA GLY A 131 31.00 30.29 5.00
C GLY A 131 30.69 30.48 3.51
N LEU A 132 29.48 30.18 3.04
CA LEU A 132 29.17 30.09 1.60
C LEU A 132 28.08 31.06 1.10
N VAL A 133 27.93 32.24 1.71
CA VAL A 133 26.96 33.28 1.27
C VAL A 133 27.65 34.62 0.91
N VAL A 134 28.98 34.65 0.80
CA VAL A 134 29.70 35.85 0.36
C VAL A 134 30.49 35.51 -0.90
N VAL A 135 30.21 36.26 -1.98
CA VAL A 135 30.80 36.22 -3.35
C VAL A 135 29.85 35.64 -4.39
N MET A 136 28.80 36.41 -4.74
CA MET A 136 28.41 36.66 -6.13
C MET A 136 27.77 38.05 -6.20
N ASP A 137 28.64 39.05 -6.21
CA ASP A 137 28.32 40.43 -6.56
C ASP A 137 29.27 40.80 -7.71
N ARG A 138 28.75 40.95 -8.93
CA ARG A 138 29.50 41.52 -10.05
C ARG A 138 28.58 42.31 -10.99
N PRO A 139 28.79 43.64 -11.10
CA PRO A 139 27.95 44.51 -11.91
C PRO A 139 28.40 44.61 -13.36
N GLU A 140 27.41 44.90 -14.19
CA GLU A 140 27.30 45.69 -15.43
C GLU A 140 28.49 45.96 -16.38
N ALA A 141 28.07 46.10 -17.65
CA ALA A 141 28.59 46.92 -18.73
C ALA A 141 29.47 46.24 -19.80
N SER A 142 28.92 46.16 -21.01
CA SER A 142 29.63 46.51 -22.25
C SER A 142 28.65 46.87 -23.36
N GLU A 143 28.61 48.16 -23.66
CA GLU A 143 28.16 48.76 -24.91
C GLU A 143 28.98 48.22 -26.10
N SER A 144 28.33 48.03 -27.25
CA SER A 144 28.87 48.21 -28.62
C SER A 144 27.71 48.07 -29.61
N ALA A 145 27.19 49.15 -30.19
CA ALA A 145 27.68 49.90 -31.35
C ALA A 145 27.02 49.48 -32.67
N ALA A 146 26.35 50.49 -33.26
CA ALA A 146 25.65 50.63 -34.53
C ALA A 146 26.17 49.91 -35.79
N SER A 147 25.26 49.62 -36.75
CA SER A 147 25.39 50.00 -38.19
C SER A 147 24.07 49.69 -38.96
N THR A 148 23.27 50.69 -39.34
CA THR A 148 23.09 51.30 -40.70
C THR A 148 22.30 50.54 -41.78
N THR A 149 21.17 51.15 -42.15
CA THR A 149 20.61 51.41 -43.51
C THR A 149 20.53 50.30 -44.57
N GLY A 150 19.29 50.09 -45.06
CA GLY A 150 19.00 49.55 -46.38
C GLY A 150 17.56 49.90 -46.81
N GLU A 151 17.39 51.07 -47.44
CA GLU A 151 16.20 51.38 -48.25
C GLU A 151 16.21 50.49 -49.50
N GLY A 152 15.08 49.82 -49.76
CA GLY A 152 14.84 49.04 -50.98
C GLY A 152 13.40 49.24 -51.43
N SER A 153 13.24 50.12 -52.42
CA SER A 153 11.98 50.50 -53.07
C SER A 153 11.65 49.56 -54.24
N GLY A 154 10.38 49.17 -54.35
CA GLY A 154 9.67 48.98 -55.62
C GLY A 154 9.51 47.56 -56.16
N GLY A 155 8.25 47.17 -56.41
CA GLY A 155 7.93 46.06 -57.30
C GLY A 155 6.57 45.40 -57.08
N ASP A 156 5.50 46.05 -57.54
CA ASP A 156 4.14 45.49 -57.65
C ASP A 156 4.10 44.16 -58.43
N THR A 157 3.13 43.29 -58.12
CA THR A 157 2.09 42.78 -59.04
C THR A 157 1.68 41.32 -58.77
N ALA A 158 0.39 41.17 -58.41
CA ALA A 158 -0.51 40.04 -58.67
C ALA A 158 -0.24 38.69 -57.97
N SER A 159 -1.13 38.31 -57.05
CA SER A 159 -2.38 37.61 -57.42
C SER A 159 -3.09 37.22 -56.14
N ASP A 160 -4.20 37.91 -55.84
CA ASP A 160 -5.18 37.49 -54.84
C ASP A 160 -5.73 36.11 -55.22
N THR A 161 -5.09 35.08 -54.68
CA THR A 161 -5.72 33.78 -54.52
C THR A 161 -6.04 33.70 -53.03
N SER A 162 -7.28 34.07 -52.69
CA SER A 162 -7.88 33.80 -51.39
C SER A 162 -7.96 32.29 -51.20
N GLY A 163 -6.82 31.67 -50.90
CA GLY A 163 -6.78 30.35 -50.28
C GLY A 163 -7.38 30.53 -48.90
N SER A 164 -8.57 30.00 -48.69
CA SER A 164 -9.10 29.80 -47.35
C SER A 164 -8.03 29.01 -46.59
N ASP A 165 -7.37 29.65 -45.61
CA ASP A 165 -6.54 28.91 -44.67
C ASP A 165 -7.39 27.73 -44.18
N PRO A 166 -6.85 26.49 -44.23
CA PRO A 166 -7.58 25.35 -43.72
C PRO A 166 -7.99 25.70 -42.30
N THR A 167 -9.29 25.75 -42.04
CA THR A 167 -9.82 25.93 -40.69
C THR A 167 -9.24 24.80 -39.88
N GLU A 168 -8.23 25.11 -39.06
CA GLU A 168 -7.62 24.18 -38.12
C GLU A 168 -8.78 23.57 -37.35
N ALA A 169 -8.93 22.24 -37.45
CA ALA A 169 -10.00 21.56 -36.75
C ALA A 169 -9.82 21.90 -35.28
N ALA A 170 -10.86 22.48 -34.67
CA ALA A 170 -10.83 22.79 -33.24
C ALA A 170 -10.41 21.51 -32.52
N VAL A 171 -9.30 21.59 -31.77
CA VAL A 171 -8.83 20.49 -30.94
C VAL A 171 -9.97 20.13 -30.01
N ALA A 172 -10.38 18.86 -30.01
CA ALA A 172 -11.43 18.40 -29.13
C ALA A 172 -10.98 18.63 -27.68
N ASP A 173 -11.85 19.25 -26.89
CA ASP A 173 -11.59 19.47 -25.47
C ASP A 173 -12.19 18.26 -24.70
N PRO A 174 -11.37 17.26 -24.33
CA PRO A 174 -11.87 16.08 -23.62
C PRO A 174 -12.52 16.47 -22.28
N VAL A 175 -12.07 17.57 -21.68
CA VAL A 175 -12.59 18.09 -20.42
C VAL A 175 -13.96 18.70 -20.62
N ALA A 176 -14.35 19.19 -21.81
CA ALA A 176 -15.66 19.79 -22.06
C ALA A 176 -16.80 18.77 -22.19
N ASP A 177 -16.50 17.57 -22.72
CA ASP A 177 -17.50 16.55 -23.03
C ASP A 177 -17.55 15.38 -22.02
N ALA A 178 -16.57 15.27 -21.12
CA ALA A 178 -16.50 14.26 -20.05
C ALA A 178 -17.77 14.19 -19.18
N VAL A 179 -18.07 12.98 -18.71
CA VAL A 179 -19.03 12.71 -17.63
C VAL A 179 -18.34 11.92 -16.50
N VAL A 180 -18.95 11.93 -15.31
CA VAL A 180 -18.48 11.08 -14.20
C VAL A 180 -18.48 9.62 -14.63
N GLY A 181 -17.37 8.93 -14.41
CA GLY A 181 -17.08 7.56 -14.84
C GLY A 181 -16.36 7.45 -16.19
N ASP A 182 -16.12 8.56 -16.90
CA ASP A 182 -15.25 8.54 -18.09
C ASP A 182 -13.78 8.42 -17.66
N CYS A 183 -12.99 7.74 -18.50
CA CYS A 183 -11.58 7.49 -18.22
C CYS A 183 -10.65 8.12 -19.26
N PHE A 184 -9.47 8.53 -18.81
CA PHE A 184 -8.48 9.26 -19.58
C PHE A 184 -7.09 8.66 -19.38
N TYR A 185 -6.30 8.62 -20.45
CA TYR A 185 -4.85 8.60 -20.32
C TYR A 185 -4.36 10.03 -20.15
N ASP A 186 -3.40 10.24 -19.27
CA ASP A 186 -2.66 11.51 -19.18
C ASP A 186 -1.25 11.30 -19.72
N TYR A 187 -0.94 11.89 -20.86
CA TYR A 187 0.41 11.89 -21.43
C TYR A 187 1.25 13.09 -20.99
N GLY A 188 0.65 13.98 -20.20
CA GLY A 188 1.27 15.19 -19.69
C GLY A 188 2.10 14.93 -18.43
N ASP A 189 2.21 15.98 -17.63
CA ASP A 189 2.81 15.93 -16.29
C ASP A 189 1.83 16.48 -15.25
N GLU A 190 2.18 16.38 -13.97
CA GLU A 190 1.38 16.83 -12.82
C GLU A 190 0.80 18.25 -13.01
N THR A 191 1.54 19.14 -13.68
CA THR A 191 1.18 20.55 -13.84
C THR A 191 0.63 20.89 -15.22
N THR A 192 0.86 20.03 -16.21
CA THR A 192 0.44 20.21 -17.60
C THR A 192 -0.23 18.93 -18.10
N PRO A 193 -1.47 18.63 -17.67
CA PRO A 193 -2.18 17.43 -18.08
C PRO A 193 -2.48 17.42 -19.58
N ASP A 194 -2.35 16.27 -20.23
CA ASP A 194 -2.69 16.03 -21.63
C ASP A 194 -3.60 14.79 -21.72
N LEU A 195 -4.90 15.04 -21.59
CA LEU A 195 -5.90 13.99 -21.47
C LEU A 195 -6.33 13.44 -22.84
N GLU A 196 -6.34 12.12 -22.98
CA GLU A 196 -6.97 11.40 -24.10
C GLU A 196 -8.03 10.45 -23.56
N ALA A 197 -9.29 10.61 -24.01
CA ALA A 197 -10.38 9.73 -23.60
C ALA A 197 -10.10 8.26 -24.00
N THR A 198 -10.33 7.33 -23.08
CA THR A 198 -10.02 5.91 -23.22
C THR A 198 -11.01 5.03 -22.47
N ALA A 199 -10.84 3.71 -22.55
CA ALA A 199 -11.56 2.77 -21.70
C ALA A 199 -10.87 2.66 -20.33
N CYS A 200 -11.67 2.60 -19.26
CA CYS A 200 -11.17 2.47 -17.89
C CYS A 200 -10.34 1.20 -17.70
N GLY A 201 -9.22 1.33 -16.99
CA GLY A 201 -8.32 0.23 -16.66
C GLY A 201 -7.13 0.68 -15.84
N ALA A 202 -6.17 -0.23 -15.66
CA ALA A 202 -4.91 0.12 -15.01
C ALA A 202 -4.17 1.20 -15.81
N GLY A 203 -3.62 2.20 -15.12
CA GLY A 203 -2.91 3.33 -15.69
C GLY A 203 -3.78 4.46 -16.23
N THR A 204 -5.10 4.42 -16.00
CA THR A 204 -6.02 5.49 -16.44
C THR A 204 -6.52 6.32 -15.27
N PHE A 205 -6.90 7.56 -15.56
CA PHE A 205 -7.61 8.45 -14.65
C PHE A 205 -9.12 8.36 -14.89
N GLU A 206 -9.91 8.06 -13.87
CA GLU A 206 -11.38 8.11 -13.91
C GLU A 206 -11.87 9.47 -13.39
N ALA A 207 -12.81 10.08 -14.10
CA ALA A 207 -13.53 11.25 -13.61
C ALA A 207 -14.51 10.85 -12.52
N ILE A 208 -14.17 11.11 -11.26
CA ILE A 208 -15.00 10.74 -10.11
C ILE A 208 -15.96 11.86 -9.69
N ASP A 209 -15.67 13.11 -10.05
CA ASP A 209 -16.58 14.23 -9.90
C ASP A 209 -16.32 15.33 -10.96
N ILE A 210 -17.33 16.19 -11.17
CA ILE A 210 -17.26 17.33 -12.07
C ILE A 210 -17.84 18.57 -11.37
N VAL A 211 -17.01 19.59 -11.19
CA VAL A 211 -17.41 20.87 -10.60
C VAL A 211 -17.68 21.88 -11.72
N GLU A 212 -18.94 22.20 -11.92
CA GLU A 212 -19.41 23.15 -12.95
C GLU A 212 -19.32 24.62 -12.49
N GLY A 213 -19.19 25.55 -13.43
CA GLY A 213 -19.17 26.99 -13.21
C GLY A 213 -17.87 27.53 -12.60
N THR A 214 -16.76 26.82 -12.77
CA THR A 214 -15.45 27.19 -12.22
C THR A 214 -14.30 26.59 -13.03
N THR A 215 -13.14 27.24 -12.99
CA THR A 215 -11.86 26.67 -13.45
C THR A 215 -10.87 26.47 -12.29
N ASP A 216 -11.34 26.61 -11.05
CA ASP A 216 -10.53 26.51 -9.84
C ASP A 216 -10.28 25.04 -9.47
N LEU A 217 -9.05 24.57 -9.72
CA LEU A 217 -8.65 23.19 -9.44
C LEU A 217 -8.76 22.81 -7.96
N SER A 218 -8.66 23.79 -7.05
CA SER A 218 -8.81 23.55 -5.61
C SER A 218 -10.23 23.15 -5.20
N SER A 219 -11.20 23.23 -6.13
CA SER A 219 -12.55 22.69 -5.91
C SER A 219 -12.57 21.17 -5.71
N CYS A 220 -11.52 20.46 -6.10
CA CYS A 220 -11.35 19.03 -5.85
C CYS A 220 -10.64 18.71 -4.53
N ASP A 221 -10.10 19.72 -3.83
CA ASP A 221 -9.31 19.51 -2.61
C ASP A 221 -10.13 18.84 -1.51
N GLY A 222 -9.56 17.83 -0.87
CA GLY A 222 -10.19 17.12 0.26
C GLY A 222 -11.21 16.06 -0.14
N MET A 223 -11.42 15.82 -1.44
CA MET A 223 -12.14 14.64 -1.90
C MET A 223 -11.25 13.40 -1.77
N ALA A 224 -11.84 12.32 -1.25
CA ALA A 224 -11.15 11.04 -1.18
C ALA A 224 -10.84 10.54 -2.60
N ALA A 225 -9.67 9.92 -2.77
CA ALA A 225 -9.22 9.30 -4.01
C ALA A 225 -9.00 10.25 -5.22
N VAL A 226 -8.99 11.57 -5.04
CA VAL A 226 -8.54 12.50 -6.09
C VAL A 226 -7.01 12.52 -6.12
N ASP A 227 -6.43 12.23 -7.28
CA ASP A 227 -4.99 12.34 -7.54
C ASP A 227 -4.64 13.59 -8.33
N THR A 228 -5.53 14.05 -9.21
CA THR A 228 -5.32 15.26 -10.00
C THR A 228 -6.63 15.93 -10.38
N ALA A 229 -6.55 17.19 -10.82
CA ALA A 229 -7.69 17.97 -11.27
C ALA A 229 -7.33 18.72 -12.56
N VAL A 230 -8.27 18.73 -13.52
CA VAL A 230 -8.07 19.38 -14.82
C VAL A 230 -9.28 20.26 -15.12
N SER A 231 -9.06 21.49 -15.63
CA SER A 231 -10.14 22.42 -15.94
C SER A 231 -10.26 22.72 -17.42
N SER A 232 -11.47 23.05 -17.87
CA SER A 232 -11.73 23.63 -19.17
C SER A 232 -12.28 25.04 -19.00
N THR A 233 -11.54 26.04 -19.50
CA THR A 233 -12.03 27.43 -19.54
C THR A 233 -13.17 27.61 -20.55
N GLY A 234 -13.20 26.78 -21.61
CA GLY A 234 -14.25 26.84 -22.63
C GLY A 234 -15.59 26.33 -22.11
N ALA A 235 -15.57 25.29 -21.27
CA ALA A 235 -16.76 24.70 -20.65
C ALA A 235 -17.05 25.27 -19.24
N ASP A 236 -16.14 26.05 -18.65
CA ASP A 236 -16.24 26.60 -17.29
C ASP A 236 -16.46 25.49 -16.24
N ARG A 237 -15.62 24.44 -16.25
CA ARG A 237 -15.72 23.33 -15.30
C ARG A 237 -14.37 22.68 -14.96
N VAL A 238 -14.34 21.92 -13.87
CA VAL A 238 -13.20 21.15 -13.36
C VAL A 238 -13.58 19.66 -13.27
N LEU A 239 -12.73 18.78 -13.78
CA LEU A 239 -12.75 17.34 -13.56
C LEU A 239 -11.89 17.00 -12.35
N CYS A 240 -12.43 16.24 -11.41
CA CYS A 240 -11.68 15.64 -10.31
C CYS A 240 -11.38 14.19 -10.67
N LEU A 241 -10.10 13.87 -10.81
CA LEU A 241 -9.64 12.63 -11.42
C LEU A 241 -8.98 11.71 -10.39
N SER A 242 -9.30 10.42 -10.48
CA SER A 242 -8.76 9.35 -9.64
C SER A 242 -7.93 8.38 -10.49
N TYR A 243 -6.70 8.14 -10.12
CA TYR A 243 -5.79 7.24 -10.82
C TYR A 243 -6.02 5.79 -10.44
N THR A 244 -6.21 4.92 -11.43
CA THR A 244 -6.30 3.47 -11.22
C THR A 244 -4.93 2.84 -11.42
N ALA A 245 -4.17 2.62 -10.35
CA ALA A 245 -2.85 1.99 -10.45
C ALA A 245 -2.92 0.54 -10.96
N ILE A 246 -3.83 -0.26 -10.38
CA ILE A 246 -4.08 -1.66 -10.76
C ILE A 246 -5.59 -1.86 -10.91
N ALA A 247 -6.01 -2.60 -11.93
CA ALA A 247 -7.43 -2.84 -12.16
C ALA A 247 -8.05 -3.67 -11.02
N GLY A 248 -9.08 -3.12 -10.37
CA GLY A 248 -9.75 -3.74 -9.23
C GLY A 248 -8.98 -3.64 -7.91
N ASP A 249 -8.02 -2.71 -7.84
CA ASP A 249 -7.34 -2.31 -6.61
C ASP A 249 -7.93 -0.98 -6.15
N ASP A 250 -8.41 -0.92 -4.91
CA ASP A 250 -8.80 0.33 -4.26
C ASP A 250 -7.89 0.68 -3.07
N ALA A 251 -6.90 -0.17 -2.76
CA ALA A 251 -5.92 0.08 -1.71
C ALA A 251 -4.92 1.17 -2.08
N TYR A 252 -4.67 1.44 -3.37
CA TYR A 252 -3.86 2.58 -3.82
C TYR A 252 -4.29 3.92 -3.17
N HIS A 253 -5.59 4.10 -2.95
CA HIS A 253 -6.17 5.28 -2.29
C HIS A 253 -6.40 5.13 -0.79
N ALA A 254 -6.01 4.00 -0.18
CA ALA A 254 -6.22 3.75 1.23
C ALA A 254 -5.53 4.80 2.11
N GLN A 255 -6.25 5.28 3.10
CA GLN A 255 -5.78 6.30 4.04
C GLN A 255 -5.18 5.67 5.30
N VAL A 256 -4.44 6.47 6.06
CA VAL A 256 -3.96 6.07 7.39
C VAL A 256 -5.16 5.65 8.25
N ASP A 257 -4.97 4.57 9.01
CA ASP A 257 -5.96 3.87 9.83
C ASP A 257 -7.02 3.06 9.06
N GLU A 258 -7.04 3.06 7.73
CA GLU A 258 -7.83 2.10 6.96
C GLU A 258 -7.16 0.73 6.93
N CYS A 259 -7.96 -0.32 6.74
CA CYS A 259 -7.47 -1.68 6.63
C CYS A 259 -7.52 -2.16 5.20
N VAL A 260 -6.46 -2.84 4.78
CA VAL A 260 -6.28 -3.39 3.45
C VAL A 260 -5.93 -4.86 3.53
N TYR A 261 -6.25 -5.59 2.46
CA TYR A 261 -5.81 -6.97 2.28
C TYR A 261 -5.64 -7.28 0.81
N GLY A 262 -4.66 -8.11 0.50
CA GLY A 262 -4.36 -8.53 -0.86
C GLY A 262 -3.47 -9.75 -0.86
N SER A 263 -3.11 -10.19 -2.05
CA SER A 263 -2.14 -11.27 -2.22
C SER A 263 -0.71 -10.72 -2.12
N SER A 264 0.19 -11.49 -1.52
CA SER A 264 1.65 -11.25 -1.54
C SER A 264 2.26 -11.38 -2.94
N THR A 265 1.48 -11.81 -3.94
CA THR A 265 1.94 -11.94 -5.33
C THR A 265 2.07 -10.55 -5.98
N PRO A 266 3.26 -10.16 -6.49
CA PRO A 266 3.47 -8.86 -7.12
C PRO A 266 2.46 -8.55 -8.24
N GLY A 267 1.94 -7.33 -8.25
CA GLY A 267 0.97 -6.85 -9.25
C GLY A 267 -0.46 -7.38 -9.06
N SER A 268 -0.75 -8.08 -7.95
CA SER A 268 -2.12 -8.44 -7.58
C SER A 268 -2.83 -7.25 -6.93
N PRO A 269 -4.15 -7.11 -7.11
CA PRO A 269 -4.90 -6.05 -6.46
C PRO A 269 -4.94 -6.25 -4.94
N TRP A 270 -4.77 -5.15 -4.22
CA TRP A 270 -5.06 -4.99 -2.82
C TRP A 270 -6.36 -4.21 -2.67
N ASN A 271 -7.13 -4.54 -1.63
CA ASN A 271 -8.42 -3.91 -1.42
C ASN A 271 -8.58 -3.39 0.01
N VAL A 272 -9.26 -2.27 0.16
CA VAL A 272 -9.75 -1.75 1.44
C VAL A 272 -10.84 -2.69 1.96
N ILE A 273 -10.70 -3.13 3.20
CA ILE A 273 -11.61 -4.03 3.89
C ILE A 273 -11.91 -3.53 5.31
N ASP A 274 -12.92 -4.12 5.95
CA ASP A 274 -13.14 -3.89 7.38
C ASP A 274 -11.94 -4.36 8.20
N CYS A 275 -11.56 -3.58 9.21
CA CYS A 275 -10.48 -3.94 10.12
C CYS A 275 -10.85 -5.16 10.96
N GLN A 276 -10.06 -6.23 10.82
CA GLN A 276 -10.23 -7.52 11.48
C GLN A 276 -8.88 -8.21 11.62
N ASP A 277 -8.84 -9.26 12.45
CA ASP A 277 -7.64 -10.09 12.61
C ASP A 277 -7.15 -10.64 11.26
N GLY A 278 -5.84 -10.59 11.04
CA GLY A 278 -5.17 -10.95 9.79
C GLY A 278 -5.19 -9.86 8.71
N ALA A 279 -5.97 -8.79 8.85
CA ALA A 279 -5.92 -7.64 7.95
C ALA A 279 -4.66 -6.79 8.21
N PHE A 280 -4.32 -5.93 7.25
CA PHE A 280 -3.27 -4.95 7.42
C PHE A 280 -3.87 -3.56 7.63
N LYS A 281 -3.52 -2.88 8.72
CA LYS A 281 -3.81 -1.45 8.89
C LYS A 281 -2.73 -0.62 8.21
N VAL A 282 -3.15 0.39 7.44
CA VAL A 282 -2.24 1.42 6.93
C VAL A 282 -1.80 2.30 8.08
N ILE A 283 -0.51 2.28 8.42
CA ILE A 283 0.05 3.11 9.49
C ILE A 283 0.70 4.39 8.94
N GLU A 284 1.13 4.34 7.69
CA GLU A 284 1.72 5.48 6.98
C GLU A 284 1.51 5.30 5.48
N ARG A 285 1.19 6.39 4.79
CA ARG A 285 1.11 6.46 3.34
C ARG A 285 2.09 7.51 2.85
N LEU A 286 3.00 7.10 1.99
CA LEU A 286 4.06 7.93 1.44
C LEU A 286 3.75 8.23 -0.03
N GLU A 287 3.45 9.49 -0.33
CA GLU A 287 3.25 9.98 -1.70
C GLU A 287 4.59 10.34 -2.35
N GLY A 288 4.70 10.12 -3.65
CA GLY A 288 5.93 10.35 -4.39
C GLY A 288 7.03 9.31 -4.13
N GLU A 289 6.68 8.18 -3.51
CA GLU A 289 7.61 7.15 -3.06
C GLU A 289 7.09 5.77 -3.46
N SER A 290 7.96 4.96 -4.04
CA SER A 290 7.64 3.58 -4.46
C SER A 290 8.47 2.50 -3.76
N SER A 291 9.45 2.90 -2.94
CA SER A 291 10.29 1.98 -2.18
C SER A 291 9.70 1.65 -0.82
N ILE A 292 9.41 0.37 -0.61
CA ILE A 292 8.99 -0.18 0.70
C ILE A 292 10.04 0.05 1.79
N SER A 293 11.32 0.24 1.44
CA SER A 293 12.35 0.56 2.43
C SER A 293 12.11 1.88 3.16
N ALA A 294 11.32 2.80 2.60
CA ALA A 294 10.97 4.05 3.24
C ALA A 294 10.13 3.86 4.52
N CYS A 295 9.49 2.69 4.67
CA CYS A 295 8.70 2.33 5.84
C CYS A 295 9.51 1.83 7.05
N SER A 296 10.84 1.71 6.94
CA SER A 296 11.67 1.11 8.01
C SER A 296 11.63 1.88 9.33
N ASP A 297 11.29 3.17 9.28
CA ASP A 297 11.24 4.04 10.44
C ASP A 297 9.86 4.05 11.11
N SER A 298 8.83 3.48 10.47
CA SER A 298 7.47 3.45 10.98
C SER A 298 7.33 2.39 12.09
N THR A 299 6.77 2.79 13.24
CA THR A 299 6.58 1.87 14.36
C THR A 299 5.54 0.81 14.01
N TYR A 300 5.82 -0.46 14.33
CA TYR A 300 4.99 -1.63 13.99
C TYR A 300 4.87 -1.96 12.50
N PHE A 301 5.71 -1.36 11.64
CA PHE A 301 5.82 -1.78 10.26
C PHE A 301 6.26 -3.26 10.16
N VAL A 302 5.48 -4.05 9.41
CA VAL A 302 5.79 -5.46 9.14
C VAL A 302 5.69 -5.83 7.67
N TYR A 303 4.97 -5.04 6.88
CA TYR A 303 4.79 -5.28 5.46
C TYR A 303 4.56 -3.96 4.73
N GLY A 304 4.86 -3.89 3.44
CA GLY A 304 4.58 -2.70 2.65
C GLY A 304 4.16 -3.04 1.24
N VAL A 305 3.38 -2.16 0.64
CA VAL A 305 2.91 -2.25 -0.74
C VAL A 305 3.34 -0.99 -1.46
N GLY A 306 4.18 -1.14 -2.48
CA GLY A 306 4.62 -0.04 -3.34
C GLY A 306 3.89 -0.07 -4.68
N TYR A 307 3.36 1.08 -5.08
CA TYR A 307 2.80 1.33 -6.40
C TYR A 307 3.79 2.21 -7.16
N THR A 308 4.46 1.62 -8.15
CA THR A 308 5.33 2.35 -9.08
C THR A 308 4.56 2.60 -10.37
N THR A 309 4.53 3.86 -10.80
CA THR A 309 3.83 4.27 -12.02
C THR A 309 4.81 4.84 -13.05
N GLY A 310 4.29 5.32 -14.18
CA GLY A 310 5.10 6.08 -15.16
C GLY A 310 5.44 7.50 -14.71
N GLN A 311 4.81 7.99 -13.65
CA GLN A 311 4.89 9.37 -13.18
C GLN A 311 5.16 9.37 -11.68
N SER A 312 6.34 9.82 -11.24
CA SER A 312 6.75 9.66 -9.84
C SER A 312 5.82 10.34 -8.84
N TYR A 313 5.05 11.36 -9.22
CA TYR A 313 4.09 12.02 -8.32
C TYR A 313 2.89 11.13 -7.96
N LEU A 314 2.61 10.10 -8.78
CA LEU A 314 1.60 9.07 -8.53
C LEU A 314 2.18 7.83 -7.82
N ASP A 315 3.49 7.80 -7.57
CA ASP A 315 4.06 6.70 -6.80
C ASP A 315 3.55 6.78 -5.36
N VAL A 316 3.11 5.64 -4.83
CA VAL A 316 2.58 5.54 -3.47
C VAL A 316 3.18 4.33 -2.80
N THR A 317 3.62 4.49 -1.55
CA THR A 317 4.00 3.38 -0.69
C THR A 317 3.12 3.35 0.54
N LEU A 318 2.45 2.21 0.77
CA LEU A 318 1.70 1.95 1.99
C LEU A 318 2.58 1.17 2.96
N CYS A 319 2.81 1.74 4.13
CA CYS A 319 3.46 1.07 5.25
C CYS A 319 2.39 0.43 6.11
N LEU A 320 2.49 -0.89 6.31
CA LEU A 320 1.40 -1.70 6.85
C LEU A 320 1.77 -2.38 8.17
N GLN A 321 0.79 -2.40 9.06
CA GLN A 321 0.79 -3.12 10.33
C GLN A 321 -0.24 -4.25 10.26
N MET A 322 0.16 -5.50 10.49
CA MET A 322 -0.79 -6.61 10.61
C MET A 322 -1.58 -6.56 11.93
N ILE A 323 -2.89 -6.76 11.86
CA ILE A 323 -3.73 -6.93 13.05
C ILE A 323 -3.67 -8.40 13.46
N TYR A 324 -2.68 -8.79 14.26
CA TYR A 324 -2.58 -10.18 14.75
C TYR A 324 -3.71 -10.50 15.72
N ALA A 325 -4.28 -11.71 15.62
CA ALA A 325 -5.32 -12.18 16.53
C ALA A 325 -4.81 -12.27 17.98
N SER A 326 -3.51 -12.53 18.13
CA SER A 326 -2.82 -12.56 19.41
C SER A 326 -2.35 -11.18 19.92
N GLY A 327 -2.70 -10.10 19.23
CA GLY A 327 -2.32 -8.73 19.59
C GLY A 327 -0.83 -8.48 19.44
N ASP A 328 -0.21 -7.91 20.46
CA ASP A 328 1.18 -7.46 20.43
C ASP A 328 2.22 -8.60 20.42
N ALA A 329 1.79 -9.85 20.63
CA ALA A 329 2.66 -11.03 20.51
C ALA A 329 3.31 -11.13 19.11
N GLY A 330 2.61 -10.69 18.06
CA GLY A 330 3.15 -10.66 16.70
C GLY A 330 4.29 -9.67 16.51
N TYR A 331 4.50 -8.75 17.44
CA TYR A 331 5.54 -7.72 17.41
C TYR A 331 6.60 -7.89 18.48
N ALA A 332 6.32 -8.66 19.52
CA ALA A 332 7.17 -8.77 20.68
C ALA A 332 8.49 -9.49 20.36
N GLU A 333 9.59 -8.90 20.83
CA GLU A 333 10.94 -9.44 20.75
C GLU A 333 11.35 -10.12 22.06
N ILE A 334 12.48 -10.83 22.05
CA ILE A 334 13.03 -11.45 23.27
C ILE A 334 13.29 -10.36 24.32
N ASP A 335 12.96 -10.67 25.58
CA ASP A 335 13.01 -9.79 26.75
C ASP A 335 11.91 -8.70 26.81
N ASP A 336 10.99 -8.63 25.85
CA ASP A 336 9.80 -7.77 25.97
C ASP A 336 8.85 -8.31 27.03
N CYS A 337 8.23 -7.38 27.76
CA CYS A 337 7.24 -7.67 28.78
C CYS A 337 5.84 -7.35 28.24
N LEU A 338 4.90 -8.25 28.51
CA LEU A 338 3.53 -8.18 28.00
C LEU A 338 2.53 -8.41 29.13
N SER A 339 1.33 -7.85 28.95
CA SER A 339 0.13 -8.25 29.67
C SER A 339 -0.62 -9.26 28.81
N MET A 340 -0.80 -10.47 29.33
CA MET A 340 -1.57 -11.54 28.69
C MET A 340 -2.93 -11.69 29.37
N ASN A 341 -3.99 -11.85 28.57
CA ASN A 341 -5.34 -12.08 29.07
C ASN A 341 -5.48 -13.43 29.80
N SER A 342 -6.62 -13.64 30.47
CA SER A 342 -6.84 -14.84 31.31
C SER A 342 -7.03 -16.14 30.53
N ASP A 343 -7.35 -16.04 29.25
CA ASP A 343 -7.53 -17.15 28.31
C ASP A 343 -6.27 -17.44 27.48
N TYR A 344 -5.19 -16.68 27.70
CA TYR A 344 -3.86 -16.92 27.12
C TYR A 344 -3.78 -16.76 25.60
N THR A 345 -4.69 -15.97 25.02
CA THR A 345 -4.84 -15.81 23.58
C THR A 345 -4.39 -14.45 23.08
N TYR A 346 -4.41 -13.42 23.93
CA TYR A 346 -4.16 -12.04 23.54
C TYR A 346 -3.12 -11.38 24.45
N PHE A 347 -2.22 -10.62 23.85
CA PHE A 347 -1.08 -9.98 24.49
C PHE A 347 -1.07 -8.49 24.16
N GLU A 348 -0.69 -7.67 25.15
CA GLU A 348 -0.51 -6.22 24.99
C GLU A 348 0.86 -5.81 25.54
N PHE A 349 1.56 -4.90 24.87
CA PHE A 349 2.76 -4.27 25.40
C PHE A 349 2.43 -3.48 26.67
N VAL A 350 3.30 -3.59 27.66
CA VAL A 350 3.25 -2.80 28.89
C VAL A 350 4.39 -1.81 28.93
N SER A 351 4.19 -0.67 29.59
CA SER A 351 5.23 0.37 29.72
C SER A 351 6.43 -0.08 30.55
N ASP A 352 6.21 -0.98 31.52
CA ASP A 352 7.26 -1.62 32.28
C ASP A 352 6.90 -3.08 32.63
N CYS A 353 7.91 -3.89 32.96
CA CYS A 353 7.70 -5.28 33.35
C CYS A 353 7.01 -5.45 34.72
N GLY A 354 6.81 -4.39 35.50
CA GLY A 354 6.03 -4.46 36.74
C GLY A 354 4.53 -4.51 36.49
N ASP A 355 4.09 -3.95 35.37
CA ASP A 355 2.70 -3.93 34.91
C ASP A 355 2.33 -5.17 34.07
N GLY A 356 3.33 -5.94 33.62
CA GLY A 356 3.15 -7.18 32.86
C GLY A 356 2.93 -8.41 33.74
N ASN A 357 2.47 -9.50 33.13
CA ASN A 357 2.38 -10.82 33.77
C ASN A 357 3.21 -11.90 33.05
N VAL A 358 3.74 -11.59 31.86
CA VAL A 358 4.66 -12.45 31.12
C VAL A 358 5.78 -11.65 30.47
N TYR A 359 6.86 -12.35 30.12
CA TYR A 359 7.93 -11.83 29.28
C TYR A 359 8.30 -12.86 28.21
N VAL A 360 8.77 -12.38 27.07
CA VAL A 360 9.15 -13.21 25.92
C VAL A 360 10.53 -13.81 26.14
N THR A 361 10.63 -15.13 26.04
CA THR A 361 11.87 -15.91 26.21
C THR A 361 12.47 -16.41 24.90
N GLY A 362 11.69 -16.37 23.82
CA GLY A 362 12.11 -16.78 22.49
C GLY A 362 11.12 -16.32 21.43
N ARG A 363 11.63 -16.04 20.22
CA ARG A 363 10.83 -15.76 19.03
C ARG A 363 11.41 -16.48 17.82
N THR A 364 10.55 -16.99 16.94
CA THR A 364 10.93 -17.48 15.62
C THR A 364 9.79 -17.28 14.63
N ASN A 365 10.12 -16.98 13.37
CA ASN A 365 9.14 -16.98 12.26
C ASN A 365 9.14 -18.33 11.51
N GLU A 366 9.96 -19.29 11.97
CA GLU A 366 9.98 -20.64 11.40
C GLU A 366 8.87 -21.50 12.00
N SER A 367 8.32 -22.41 11.18
CA SER A 367 7.43 -23.46 11.68
C SER A 367 8.24 -24.45 12.53
N VAL A 368 7.96 -24.46 13.83
CA VAL A 368 8.64 -25.31 14.82
C VAL A 368 7.62 -26.12 15.61
N ASP A 369 8.06 -27.22 16.21
CA ASP A 369 7.30 -27.91 17.25
C ASP A 369 7.37 -27.08 18.54
N SER A 370 6.39 -26.19 18.75
CA SER A 370 6.42 -25.15 19.78
C SER A 370 6.66 -25.70 21.18
N GLU A 371 6.11 -26.87 21.51
CA GLU A 371 6.27 -27.49 22.83
C GLU A 371 7.74 -27.90 23.12
N SER A 372 8.40 -28.54 22.15
CA SER A 372 9.80 -28.93 22.33
C SER A 372 10.75 -27.74 22.17
N TRP A 373 10.46 -26.81 21.27
CA TRP A 373 11.28 -25.63 21.03
C TRP A 373 11.28 -24.68 22.24
N CYS A 374 10.11 -24.44 22.84
CA CYS A 374 9.99 -23.62 24.05
C CYS A 374 10.46 -24.33 25.32
N ASN A 375 10.88 -25.59 25.28
CA ASN A 375 11.56 -26.29 26.37
C ASN A 375 10.86 -26.12 27.75
N GLY A 376 9.53 -26.24 27.78
CA GLY A 376 8.71 -26.14 28.99
C GLY A 376 8.23 -24.73 29.36
N TRP A 377 8.59 -23.70 28.60
CA TRP A 377 7.96 -22.38 28.65
C TRP A 377 6.56 -22.40 28.03
N GLY A 378 5.75 -21.38 28.35
CA GLY A 378 4.51 -21.13 27.61
C GLY A 378 4.82 -20.75 26.16
N TRP A 379 3.87 -20.97 25.25
CA TRP A 379 4.04 -20.62 23.85
C TRP A 379 2.76 -20.08 23.24
N SER A 380 2.91 -19.24 22.22
CA SER A 380 1.83 -18.80 21.33
C SER A 380 2.32 -18.91 19.90
N TYR A 381 1.43 -19.30 18.99
CA TYR A 381 1.72 -19.48 17.57
C TYR A 381 0.59 -18.88 16.75
N GLU A 382 0.94 -18.14 15.72
CA GLU A 382 -0.01 -17.63 14.74
C GLU A 382 0.52 -17.93 13.34
N GLU A 383 -0.32 -18.60 12.54
CA GLU A 383 -0.08 -18.86 11.14
C GLU A 383 -0.79 -17.81 10.30
N VAL A 384 -0.09 -17.23 9.34
CA VAL A 384 -0.64 -16.29 8.36
C VAL A 384 -0.49 -16.92 6.98
N PRO A 385 -1.50 -17.67 6.49
CA PRO A 385 -1.34 -18.53 5.32
C PRO A 385 -0.90 -17.82 4.04
N ASP A 386 -1.42 -16.61 3.81
CA ASP A 386 -1.13 -15.82 2.60
C ASP A 386 0.19 -15.03 2.71
N PHE A 387 0.75 -14.93 3.92
CA PHE A 387 2.00 -14.26 4.28
C PHE A 387 2.80 -15.11 5.27
N PRO A 388 3.27 -16.30 4.87
CA PRO A 388 3.90 -17.26 5.77
C PRO A 388 5.14 -16.69 6.49
N GLU A 389 5.82 -15.71 5.91
CA GLU A 389 6.94 -14.98 6.51
C GLU A 389 6.56 -14.14 7.75
N LEU A 390 5.28 -13.81 7.89
CA LEU A 390 4.69 -13.11 9.04
C LEU A 390 4.15 -14.07 10.10
N SER A 391 4.15 -15.37 9.82
CA SER A 391 3.84 -16.38 10.84
C SER A 391 4.93 -16.38 11.92
N PHE A 392 4.54 -16.66 13.16
CA PHE A 392 5.50 -16.65 14.25
C PHE A 392 5.13 -17.63 15.37
N THR A 393 6.15 -18.05 16.12
CA THR A 393 6.02 -18.65 17.45
C THR A 393 6.77 -17.79 18.45
N ILE A 394 6.12 -17.42 19.56
CA ILE A 394 6.80 -16.88 20.74
C ILE A 394 6.79 -17.90 21.87
N CYS A 395 7.88 -17.94 22.63
CA CYS A 395 7.93 -18.54 23.96
C CYS A 395 7.82 -17.45 25.00
N TRP A 396 7.12 -17.72 26.10
CA TRP A 396 6.95 -16.77 27.19
C TRP A 396 7.04 -17.43 28.57
N GLY A 397 7.46 -16.65 29.55
CA GLY A 397 7.51 -17.02 30.96
C GLY A 397 6.69 -16.06 31.80
N TYR A 398 6.12 -16.54 32.92
CA TYR A 398 5.46 -15.66 33.89
C TYR A 398 6.48 -14.79 34.62
N LEU A 399 6.11 -13.53 34.90
CA LEU A 399 6.88 -12.55 35.67
C LEU A 399 6.74 -12.71 37.19
#